data_AF-A0A437J5J3-F1
#
_entry.id   AF-A0A437J5J3-F1
#
_cell.length_a   1.000
_cell.length_b   1.000
_cell.length_c   1.000
_cell.angle_alpha   90.00
_cell.angle_beta   90.00
_cell.angle_gamma   90.00
#
_symmetry.space_group_name_H-M   'P 1'
#
loop_
_entity.id
_entity.type
_entity.pdbx_description
1 polymer ?
#
loop_
_entity_poly.entity_id
_entity_poly.type
_entity_poly.pdbx_seq_one_letter_code
_entity_poly.pdbx_strand_id
1 'polypeptide(L)'
;MQRQPDRRFSPLCLTPLALLLLPGCIAKTAVDIVTLPVRAGAQAADWATTSQDESDRNYGRKMRKQEEREGKERKKADKERRRQCREAGYDDCGR
;
A
#
# COMPACT_ATOMS: atom_id res chain seq x y z
N MET A 1 -25.17 62.81 -13.35
CA MET A 1 -25.18 61.41 -13.83
C MET A 1 -23.85 60.76 -13.41
N GLN A 2 -23.91 59.83 -12.45
CA GLN A 2 -22.97 58.71 -12.10
C GLN A 2 -21.45 58.91 -12.26
N ARG A 3 -20.68 59.14 -11.18
CA ARG A 3 -19.91 58.16 -10.37
C ARG A 3 -19.09 57.13 -11.17
N GLN A 4 -17.76 57.30 -11.13
CA GLN A 4 -16.82 56.21 -10.79
C GLN A 4 -15.58 56.83 -10.08
N PRO A 5 -15.27 56.47 -8.83
CA PRO A 5 -14.05 56.90 -8.16
C PRO A 5 -12.86 56.06 -8.61
N ASP A 6 -11.76 56.75 -8.91
CA ASP A 6 -10.44 56.19 -9.16
C ASP A 6 -10.08 55.08 -8.15
N ARG A 7 -10.05 53.83 -8.59
CA ARG A 7 -9.43 52.71 -7.86
C ARG A 7 -7.91 52.80 -7.94
N ARG A 8 -7.33 53.85 -7.34
CA ARG A 8 -5.89 53.86 -7.03
C ARG A 8 -5.71 53.17 -5.69
N PHE A 9 -5.50 51.85 -5.74
CA PHE A 9 -5.12 51.05 -4.57
C PHE A 9 -3.83 51.63 -3.99
N SER A 10 -3.95 52.40 -2.91
CA SER A 10 -2.82 52.97 -2.20
C SER A 10 -1.99 51.83 -1.56
N PRO A 11 -0.68 51.73 -1.83
CA PRO A 11 0.16 50.64 -1.35
C PRO A 11 0.43 50.69 0.17
N LEU A 12 -0.01 51.75 0.86
CA LEU A 12 0.22 51.97 2.29
C LEU A 12 -0.57 51.01 3.20
N CYS A 13 -1.63 50.37 2.70
CA CYS A 13 -2.45 49.45 3.51
C CYS A 13 -2.05 47.97 3.40
N LEU A 14 -1.16 47.60 2.46
CA LEU A 14 -0.74 46.20 2.27
C LEU A 14 0.44 45.78 3.16
N THR A 15 1.24 46.74 3.65
CA THR A 15 2.45 46.48 4.44
C THR A 15 2.22 45.92 5.85
N PRO A 16 1.23 46.35 6.66
CA PRO A 16 1.03 45.78 7.99
C PRO A 16 0.46 44.36 7.94
N LEU A 17 -0.33 44.03 6.90
CA LEU A 17 -0.88 42.69 6.71
C LEU A 17 0.24 41.67 6.45
N ALA A 18 1.25 42.04 5.66
CA ALA A 18 2.40 41.18 5.42
C ALA A 18 3.15 40.83 6.72
N LEU A 19 3.41 41.81 7.59
CA LEU A 19 4.12 41.61 8.86
C LEU A 19 3.39 40.66 9.83
N LEU A 20 2.07 40.54 9.75
CA LEU A 20 1.27 39.60 10.55
C LEU A 20 1.24 38.17 9.95
N LEU A 21 1.36 38.03 8.62
CA LEU A 21 1.41 36.72 7.97
C LEU A 21 2.80 36.07 8.03
N LEU A 22 3.86 36.88 8.02
CA LEU A 22 5.26 36.44 8.11
C LEU A 22 5.55 35.52 9.33
N PRO A 23 5.17 35.85 10.59
CA PRO A 23 5.39 34.95 11.72
C PRO A 23 4.55 33.67 11.64
N GLY A 24 3.36 33.72 11.00
CA GLY A 24 2.52 32.53 10.78
C GLY A 24 3.15 31.49 9.86
N CYS A 25 3.89 31.94 8.83
CA CYS A 25 4.64 31.04 7.95
C CYS A 25 5.86 30.41 8.66
N ILE A 26 6.62 31.21 9.41
CA ILE A 26 7.83 30.74 10.12
C ILE A 26 7.45 29.76 11.24
N ALA A 27 6.39 30.06 12.01
CA ALA A 27 5.90 29.18 13.06
C ALA A 27 5.45 27.82 12.51
N LYS A 28 4.74 27.81 11.36
CA LYS A 28 4.31 26.56 10.72
C LYS A 28 5.49 25.72 10.25
N THR A 29 6.50 26.34 9.63
CA THR A 29 7.73 25.63 9.23
C THR A 29 8.53 25.08 10.41
N ALA A 30 8.65 25.82 11.52
CA ALA A 30 9.33 25.32 12.72
C ALA A 30 8.59 24.12 13.33
N VAL A 31 7.26 24.18 13.41
CA VAL A 31 6.43 23.08 13.89
C VAL A 31 6.53 21.86 12.96
N ASP A 32 6.53 22.06 11.64
CA ASP A 32 6.69 20.96 10.69
C ASP A 32 8.08 20.31 10.77
N ILE A 33 9.16 21.08 11.01
CA ILE A 33 10.52 20.53 11.22
C ILE A 33 10.60 19.70 12.51
N VAL A 34 9.98 20.16 13.59
CA VAL A 34 10.01 19.44 14.88
C VAL A 34 9.12 18.19 14.83
N THR A 35 8.03 18.22 14.06
CA THR A 35 7.10 17.08 13.93
C THR A 35 7.47 16.13 12.80
N LEU A 36 8.33 16.53 11.87
CA LEU A 36 8.84 15.72 10.76
C LEU A 36 9.43 14.37 11.21
N PRO A 37 10.33 14.32 12.22
CA PRO A 37 10.91 13.06 12.70
C PRO A 37 9.85 12.12 13.28
N VAL A 38 8.88 12.64 14.05
CA VAL A 38 7.80 11.85 14.64
C VAL A 38 6.89 11.27 13.55
N ARG A 39 6.54 12.09 12.55
CA ARG A 39 5.73 11.65 11.40
C ARG A 39 6.48 10.64 10.53
N ALA A 40 7.77 10.86 10.27
CA ALA A 40 8.59 9.94 9.51
C ALA A 40 8.80 8.60 10.25
N GLY A 41 9.03 8.65 11.56
CA GLY A 41 9.13 7.46 12.40
C GLY A 41 7.81 6.68 12.48
N ALA A 42 6.68 7.36 12.59
CA ALA A 42 5.35 6.74 12.56
C ALA A 42 5.07 6.06 11.20
N GLN A 43 5.39 6.72 10.09
CA GLN A 43 5.27 6.12 8.75
C GLN A 43 6.19 4.91 8.57
N ALA A 44 7.43 4.98 9.06
CA ALA A 44 8.37 3.85 9.02
C ALA A 44 7.88 2.67 9.86
N ALA A 45 7.32 2.91 11.04
CA ALA A 45 6.75 1.88 11.90
C ALA A 45 5.50 1.23 11.29
N ASP A 46 4.61 2.03 10.66
CA ASP A 46 3.44 1.52 9.94
C ASP A 46 3.85 0.68 8.73
N TRP A 47 4.88 1.09 7.97
CA TRP A 47 5.42 0.26 6.89
C TRP A 47 6.07 -1.01 7.40
N ALA A 48 6.85 -0.95 8.49
CA ALA A 48 7.46 -2.15 9.07
C ALA A 48 6.41 -3.13 9.60
N THR A 49 5.27 -2.64 10.10
CA THR A 49 4.20 -3.49 10.64
C THR A 49 3.25 -3.99 9.53
N THR A 50 2.84 -3.12 8.61
CA THR A 50 1.95 -3.50 7.50
C THR A 50 2.65 -4.37 6.46
N SER A 51 3.95 -4.14 6.23
CA SER A 51 4.74 -4.96 5.30
C SER A 51 4.91 -6.39 5.82
N GLN A 52 4.90 -6.62 7.13
CA GLN A 52 4.95 -7.96 7.70
C GLN A 52 3.59 -8.66 7.60
N ASP A 53 2.48 -8.00 7.98
CA ASP A 53 1.13 -8.60 7.93
C ASP A 53 0.72 -8.95 6.47
N GLU A 54 1.04 -8.10 5.49
CA GLU A 54 0.77 -8.37 4.08
C GLU A 54 1.69 -9.47 3.50
N SER A 55 2.95 -9.53 3.96
CA SER A 55 3.89 -10.58 3.60
C SER A 55 3.41 -11.95 4.08
N ASP A 56 2.98 -12.06 5.33
CA ASP A 56 2.50 -13.31 5.93
C ASP A 56 1.22 -13.82 5.27
N ARG A 57 0.28 -12.91 4.95
CA ARG A 57 -0.93 -13.27 4.19
C ARG A 57 -0.60 -13.77 2.79
N ASN A 58 0.37 -13.14 2.12
CA ASN A 58 0.81 -13.59 0.80
C ASN A 58 1.54 -14.94 0.87
N TYR A 59 2.38 -15.14 1.88
CA TYR A 59 3.07 -16.40 2.14
C TYR A 59 2.07 -17.54 2.38
N GLY A 60 1.08 -17.36 3.26
CA GLY A 60 0.05 -18.37 3.50
C GLY A 60 -0.77 -18.71 2.24
N ARG A 61 -1.07 -17.71 1.39
CA ARG A 61 -1.72 -17.94 0.08
C ARG A 61 -0.82 -18.75 -0.87
N LYS A 62 0.49 -18.49 -0.89
CA LYS A 62 1.45 -19.23 -1.72
C LYS A 62 1.57 -20.68 -1.28
N MET A 63 1.67 -20.92 0.03
CA MET A 63 1.76 -22.28 0.59
C MET A 63 0.54 -23.13 0.24
N ARG A 64 -0.69 -22.62 0.46
CA ARG A 64 -1.91 -23.36 0.06
C ARG A 64 -1.97 -23.66 -1.44
N LYS A 65 -1.55 -22.71 -2.29
CA LYS A 65 -1.49 -22.93 -3.74
C LYS A 65 -0.46 -23.98 -4.13
N GLN A 66 0.67 -24.04 -3.42
CA GLN A 66 1.70 -25.05 -3.66
C GLN A 66 1.19 -26.44 -3.25
N GLU A 67 0.64 -26.58 -2.06
CA GLU A 67 0.06 -27.84 -1.58
C GLU A 67 -1.05 -28.35 -2.52
N GLU A 68 -1.91 -27.48 -3.02
CA GLU A 68 -2.92 -27.85 -4.02
C GLU A 68 -2.32 -28.34 -5.33
N ARG A 69 -1.23 -27.72 -5.80
CA ARG A 69 -0.56 -28.12 -7.05
C ARG A 69 0.07 -29.49 -6.88
N GLU A 70 0.83 -29.70 -5.82
CA GLU A 70 1.45 -30.98 -5.49
C GLU A 70 0.39 -32.08 -5.31
N GLY A 71 -0.71 -31.78 -4.61
CA GLY A 71 -1.84 -32.71 -4.45
C GLY A 71 -2.52 -33.06 -5.78
N LYS A 72 -2.69 -32.09 -6.70
CA LYS A 72 -3.24 -32.33 -8.04
C LYS A 72 -2.29 -33.18 -8.89
N GLU A 73 -0.99 -32.92 -8.83
CA GLU A 73 0.02 -33.70 -9.55
C GLU A 73 0.08 -35.15 -9.05
N ARG A 74 0.05 -35.37 -7.73
CA ARG A 74 -0.04 -36.71 -7.15
C ARG A 74 -1.29 -37.45 -7.60
N LYS A 75 -2.45 -36.79 -7.58
CA LYS A 75 -3.71 -37.38 -8.07
C LYS A 75 -3.67 -37.71 -9.56
N LYS A 76 -3.06 -36.84 -10.38
CA LYS A 76 -2.88 -37.10 -11.82
C LYS A 76 -1.97 -38.30 -12.05
N ALA A 77 -0.82 -38.36 -11.37
CA ALA A 77 0.10 -39.49 -11.47
C ALA A 77 -0.56 -40.80 -11.03
N ASP A 78 -1.37 -40.78 -9.96
CA ASP A 78 -2.14 -41.94 -9.51
C ASP A 78 -3.14 -42.41 -10.57
N LYS A 79 -3.88 -41.47 -11.15
CA LYS A 79 -4.85 -41.75 -12.21
C LYS A 79 -4.18 -42.30 -13.46
N GLU A 80 -3.05 -41.73 -13.87
CA GLU A 80 -2.26 -42.18 -15.01
C GLU A 80 -1.76 -43.61 -14.80
N ARG A 81 -1.19 -43.89 -13.62
CA ARG A 81 -0.75 -45.24 -13.23
C ARG A 81 -1.88 -46.25 -13.30
N ARG A 82 -3.06 -45.91 -12.74
CA ARG A 82 -4.24 -46.78 -12.80
C ARG A 82 -4.72 -47.00 -14.23
N ARG A 83 -4.66 -45.96 -15.08
CA ARG A 83 -5.04 -46.06 -16.50
C ARG A 83 -4.12 -47.01 -17.26
N GLN A 84 -2.80 -46.84 -17.12
CA GLN A 84 -1.81 -47.72 -17.76
C GLN A 84 -1.97 -49.17 -17.31
N CYS A 85 -2.23 -49.39 -16.02
CA CYS A 85 -2.49 -50.73 -15.49
C CYS A 85 -3.74 -51.39 -16.11
N ARG A 86 -4.84 -50.64 -16.28
CA ARG A 86 -6.05 -51.13 -16.95
C ARG A 86 -5.82 -51.40 -18.43
N GLU A 87 -5.08 -50.52 -19.12
CA GLU A 87 -4.71 -50.70 -20.53
C GLU A 87 -3.81 -51.93 -20.73
N ALA A 88 -2.99 -52.27 -19.75
CA ALA A 88 -2.16 -53.47 -19.73
C ALA A 88 -2.93 -54.77 -19.37
N GLY A 89 -4.23 -54.68 -19.05
CA GLY A 89 -5.09 -55.85 -18.81
C GLY A 89 -4.95 -56.47 -17.42
N TYR A 90 -4.41 -55.75 -16.44
CA TYR A 90 -4.37 -56.24 -15.06
C TYR A 90 -5.73 -56.03 -14.36
N ASP A 91 -6.24 -57.07 -13.70
CA ASP A 91 -7.52 -57.03 -12.97
C ASP A 91 -7.46 -56.26 -11.64
N ASP A 92 -6.28 -56.18 -11.01
CA ASP A 92 -6.04 -55.43 -9.77
C ASP A 92 -5.06 -54.27 -10.01
N CYS A 93 -5.61 -53.08 -10.22
CA CYS A 93 -4.86 -51.83 -10.39
C CYS A 93 -4.78 -50.99 -9.11
N GLY A 94 -5.03 -51.60 -7.96
CA GLY A 94 -4.87 -51.01 -6.64
C GLY A 94 -6.03 -50.12 -6.17
N ARG A 95 -6.32 -50.23 -4.88
CA ARG A 95 -7.20 -49.40 -4.06
C ARG A 95 -6.61 -48.01 -3.85
#